data_AF-A0A821HWX4-F1
#
_entry.id   AF-A0A821HWX4-F1
#
_cell.length_a   1.000
_cell.length_b   1.000
_cell.length_c   1.000
_cell.angle_alpha   90.00
_cell.angle_beta   90.00
_cell.angle_gamma   90.00
#
_symmetry.space_group_name_H-M   'P 1'
#
loop_
_entity.id
_entity.type
_entity.pdbx_description
1 polymer ?
#
loop_
_entity_poly.entity_id
_entity_poly.type
_entity_poly.pdbx_seq_one_letter_code
_entity_poly.pdbx_strand_id
1 'polypeptide(L)'
;AHFDLSSLSLAWELLVDASSEIDSDLFRYDLVDITKEVLQYKFATIHTELIAAYKRADLYGVSTQAAILVDILADMEMVLASDRRFLLGNWVGDALQFATSEEEIHFYNLNAKLQVSIWGNNYTLGLFDYARKFWSGMIQDYYAPRWYVFFDVILKSIVEGKPVDSHLLGERLFLEAELPFFMLEAKIYPTTTRGDSIMIARELYNKYRSTLNDITLPVSTSKQHQLRFKHYTN
;
A
#
# COMPACT_ATOMS: atom_id res chain seq x y z
N ALA A 1 -18.02 -8.11 4.73
CA ALA A 1 -17.53 -7.55 6.00
C ALA A 1 -17.93 -8.49 7.11
N HIS A 2 -17.07 -8.68 8.12
CA HIS A 2 -17.51 -9.28 9.39
C HIS A 2 -17.85 -8.19 10.44
N PHE A 3 -17.76 -6.90 10.09
CA PHE A 3 -18.07 -5.75 10.96
C PHE A 3 -18.57 -4.54 10.14
N ASP A 4 -19.14 -3.55 10.83
CA ASP A 4 -19.68 -2.32 10.25
C ASP A 4 -18.60 -1.24 10.07
N LEU A 5 -18.49 -0.69 8.87
CA LEU A 5 -17.53 0.38 8.53
C LEU A 5 -17.90 1.73 9.16
N SER A 6 -19.17 1.93 9.51
CA SER A 6 -19.60 3.13 10.24
C SER A 6 -18.94 3.18 11.62
N SER A 7 -18.82 2.02 12.29
CA SER A 7 -18.14 1.88 13.58
C SER A 7 -16.65 2.18 13.48
N LEU A 8 -16.00 1.83 12.36
CA LEU A 8 -14.58 2.14 12.14
C LEU A 8 -14.35 3.66 11.98
N SER A 9 -15.22 4.31 11.21
CA SER A 9 -15.17 5.76 11.00
C SER A 9 -15.41 6.52 12.32
N LEU A 10 -16.39 6.06 13.10
CA LEU A 10 -16.66 6.61 14.44
C LEU A 10 -15.48 6.39 15.39
N ALA A 11 -14.85 5.22 15.38
CA ALA A 11 -13.67 4.96 16.21
C ALA A 11 -12.51 5.89 15.86
N TRP A 12 -12.30 6.17 14.56
CA TRP A 12 -11.28 7.12 14.13
C TRP A 12 -11.58 8.54 14.60
N GLU A 13 -12.82 9.01 14.46
CA GLU A 13 -13.26 10.32 14.96
C GLU A 13 -13.00 10.46 16.47
N LEU A 14 -13.44 9.49 17.26
CA LEU A 14 -13.27 9.52 18.72
C LEU A 14 -11.79 9.51 19.14
N LEU A 15 -10.94 8.75 18.44
CA LEU A 15 -9.49 8.75 18.71
C LEU A 15 -8.85 10.08 18.30
N VAL A 16 -9.27 10.68 17.18
CA VAL A 16 -8.78 11.99 16.75
C VAL A 16 -9.20 13.08 17.75
N ASP A 17 -10.43 13.06 18.27
CA ASP A 17 -10.90 14.01 19.28
C ASP A 17 -10.14 13.86 20.60
N ALA A 18 -9.97 12.62 21.06
CA ALA A 18 -9.24 12.30 22.30
C ALA A 18 -7.77 12.73 22.28
N SER A 19 -7.16 12.89 21.10
CA SER A 19 -5.77 13.33 20.95
C SER A 19 -5.50 14.75 21.47
N SER A 20 -6.56 15.51 21.81
CA SER A 20 -6.45 16.83 22.44
C SER A 20 -6.08 16.76 23.92
N GLU A 21 -6.36 15.63 24.56
CA GLU A 21 -6.14 15.41 25.99
C GLU A 21 -5.17 14.24 26.25
N ILE A 22 -5.10 13.28 25.33
CA ILE A 22 -4.29 12.07 25.47
C ILE A 22 -3.09 12.14 24.53
N ASP A 23 -1.89 12.15 25.12
CA ASP A 23 -0.64 12.01 24.41
C ASP A 23 0.26 10.98 25.10
N SER A 24 0.23 9.75 24.62
CA SER A 24 1.11 8.67 25.07
C SER A 24 1.62 7.85 23.90
N ASP A 25 2.76 7.16 24.08
CA ASP A 25 3.39 6.35 23.01
C ASP A 25 2.44 5.26 22.47
N LEU A 26 1.64 4.64 23.35
CA LEU A 26 0.65 3.63 22.94
C LEU A 26 -0.54 4.26 22.23
N PHE A 27 -1.02 5.42 22.71
CA PHE A 27 -2.10 6.12 22.03
C PHE A 27 -1.71 6.57 20.61
N ARG A 28 -0.48 7.06 20.43
CA ARG A 28 0.06 7.41 19.10
C ARG A 28 0.10 6.21 18.16
N TYR A 29 0.42 5.02 18.67
CA TYR A 29 0.37 3.78 17.88
C TYR A 29 -1.05 3.49 17.39
N ASP A 30 -2.01 3.46 18.30
CA ASP A 30 -3.40 3.15 18.00
C ASP A 30 -3.98 4.17 17.02
N LEU A 31 -3.62 5.45 17.17
CA LEU A 31 -4.03 6.53 16.28
C LEU A 31 -3.45 6.36 14.86
N VAL A 32 -2.19 5.95 14.73
CA VAL A 32 -1.59 5.65 13.41
C VAL A 32 -2.24 4.41 12.79
N ASP A 33 -2.45 3.35 13.57
CA ASP A 33 -3.02 2.09 13.07
C ASP A 33 -4.46 2.27 12.58
N ILE A 34 -5.31 2.93 13.37
CA ILE A 34 -6.70 3.21 12.96
C ILE A 34 -6.76 4.12 11.73
N THR A 35 -5.89 5.13 11.66
CA THR A 35 -5.84 6.05 10.50
C THR A 35 -5.47 5.28 9.24
N LYS A 36 -4.41 4.47 9.29
CA LYS A 36 -4.01 3.58 8.18
C LYS A 36 -5.14 2.60 7.83
N GLU A 37 -5.88 2.08 8.80
CA GLU A 37 -6.97 1.14 8.55
C GLU A 37 -8.15 1.79 7.80
N VAL A 38 -8.56 2.99 8.21
CA VAL A 38 -9.60 3.75 7.49
C VAL A 38 -9.16 4.08 6.06
N LEU A 39 -7.91 4.54 5.87
CA LEU A 39 -7.38 4.84 4.54
C LEU A 39 -7.34 3.60 3.63
N GLN A 40 -7.05 2.41 4.15
CA GLN A 40 -7.12 1.16 3.38
C GLN A 40 -8.53 0.87 2.88
N TYR A 41 -9.56 1.04 3.72
CA TYR A 41 -10.94 0.84 3.27
C TYR A 41 -11.37 1.91 2.28
N LYS A 42 -10.97 3.18 2.49
CA LYS A 42 -11.21 4.24 1.51
C LYS A 42 -10.55 3.92 0.17
N PHE A 43 -9.30 3.46 0.17
CA PHE A 43 -8.61 3.00 -1.03
C PHE A 43 -9.41 1.90 -1.75
N ALA A 44 -9.91 0.89 -1.02
CA ALA A 44 -10.69 -0.20 -1.59
C ALA A 44 -12.02 0.27 -2.21
N THR A 45 -12.69 1.25 -1.60
CA THR A 45 -13.88 1.91 -2.15
C THR A 45 -13.57 2.59 -3.48
N ILE A 46 -12.57 3.48 -3.49
CA ILE A 46 -12.19 4.24 -4.68
C ILE A 46 -11.70 3.31 -5.80
N HIS A 47 -10.97 2.25 -5.46
CA HIS A 47 -10.57 1.23 -6.42
C HIS A 47 -11.79 0.55 -7.08
N THR A 48 -12.87 0.30 -6.33
CA THR A 48 -14.10 -0.26 -6.89
C THR A 48 -14.74 0.69 -7.90
N GLU A 49 -14.74 2.00 -7.62
CA GLU A 49 -15.22 3.03 -8.54
C GLU A 49 -14.35 3.13 -9.81
N LEU A 50 -13.02 3.05 -9.65
CA LEU A 50 -12.07 3.00 -10.75
C LEU A 50 -12.34 1.80 -11.68
N ILE A 51 -12.55 0.60 -11.12
CA ILE A 51 -12.89 -0.58 -11.91
C ILE A 51 -14.26 -0.41 -12.61
N ALA A 52 -15.23 0.24 -11.97
CA ALA A 52 -16.51 0.54 -12.59
C ALA A 52 -16.36 1.54 -13.76
N ALA A 53 -15.53 2.58 -13.62
CA ALA A 53 -15.21 3.51 -14.70
C ALA A 53 -14.49 2.82 -15.86
N TYR A 54 -13.49 1.97 -15.55
CA TYR A 54 -12.78 1.18 -16.55
C TYR A 54 -13.72 0.28 -17.37
N LYS A 55 -14.67 -0.40 -16.71
CA LYS A 55 -15.69 -1.23 -17.38
C LYS A 55 -16.60 -0.44 -18.33
N ARG A 56 -16.75 0.87 -18.12
CA ARG A 56 -17.52 1.78 -19.01
C ARG A 56 -16.65 2.44 -20.08
N ALA A 57 -15.36 2.12 -20.15
CA ALA A 57 -14.37 2.82 -20.96
C ALA A 57 -14.34 4.35 -20.69
N ASP A 58 -14.62 4.74 -19.44
CA ASP A 58 -14.68 6.13 -19.00
C ASP A 58 -13.27 6.63 -18.64
N LEU A 59 -12.55 7.17 -19.62
CA LEU A 59 -11.17 7.62 -19.48
C LEU A 59 -11.00 8.71 -18.40
N TYR A 60 -11.94 9.66 -18.34
CA TYR A 60 -11.93 10.74 -17.35
C TYR A 60 -12.20 10.20 -15.95
N GLY A 61 -13.18 9.30 -15.82
CA GLY A 61 -13.50 8.61 -14.57
C GLY A 61 -12.30 7.82 -14.04
N VAL A 62 -11.64 7.02 -14.89
CA VAL A 62 -10.43 6.27 -14.48
C VAL A 62 -9.31 7.20 -14.04
N SER A 63 -9.03 8.26 -14.80
CA SER A 63 -7.96 9.21 -14.46
C SER A 63 -8.22 9.92 -13.14
N THR A 64 -9.48 10.32 -12.88
CA THR A 64 -9.89 11.00 -11.64
C THR A 64 -9.72 10.08 -10.44
N GLN A 65 -10.21 8.84 -10.54
CA GLN A 65 -10.11 7.89 -9.43
C GLN A 65 -8.67 7.43 -9.19
N ALA A 66 -7.86 7.28 -10.24
CA ALA A 66 -6.44 6.97 -10.10
C ALA A 66 -5.69 8.07 -9.33
N ALA A 67 -5.97 9.35 -9.60
CA ALA A 67 -5.38 10.46 -8.85
C ALA A 67 -5.75 10.42 -7.36
N ILE A 68 -7.01 10.12 -7.02
CA ILE A 68 -7.44 9.97 -5.62
C ILE A 68 -6.69 8.80 -4.94
N LEU A 69 -6.49 7.67 -5.62
CA LEU A 69 -5.75 6.54 -5.08
C LEU A 69 -4.27 6.87 -4.84
N VAL A 70 -3.65 7.64 -5.74
CA VAL A 70 -2.27 8.16 -5.57
C VAL A 70 -2.18 9.01 -4.31
N ASP A 71 -3.13 9.92 -4.10
CA ASP A 71 -3.18 10.77 -2.90
C ASP A 71 -3.35 9.95 -1.62
N ILE A 72 -4.20 8.92 -1.63
CA ILE A 72 -4.38 8.03 -0.47
C ILE A 72 -3.07 7.27 -0.16
N LEU A 73 -2.34 6.79 -1.18
CA LEU A 73 -1.05 6.12 -0.97
C LEU A 73 -0.02 7.08 -0.35
N ALA A 74 0.02 8.33 -0.81
CA ALA A 74 0.90 9.35 -0.23
C ALA A 74 0.54 9.65 1.24
N ASP A 75 -0.75 9.76 1.56
CA ASP A 75 -1.22 9.98 2.92
C ASP A 75 -0.93 8.79 3.84
N MET A 76 -1.07 7.56 3.33
CA MET A 76 -0.68 6.34 4.05
C MET A 76 0.82 6.31 4.33
N GLU A 77 1.66 6.63 3.36
CA GLU A 77 3.11 6.75 3.57
C GLU A 77 3.43 7.81 4.63
N MET A 78 2.74 8.96 4.60
CA MET A 78 2.93 10.05 5.56
C MET A 78 2.60 9.63 7.00
N VAL A 79 1.43 9.03 7.25
CA VAL A 79 1.04 8.62 8.60
C VAL A 79 1.89 7.47 9.13
N LEU A 80 2.26 6.51 8.29
CA LEU A 80 3.12 5.38 8.69
C LEU A 80 4.54 5.85 9.00
N ALA A 81 5.06 6.87 8.31
CA ALA A 81 6.38 7.44 8.59
C ALA A 81 6.46 8.15 9.96
N SER A 82 5.32 8.48 10.58
CA SER A 82 5.27 9.23 11.84
C SER A 82 5.51 8.39 13.10
N ASP A 83 5.58 7.06 12.97
CA ASP A 83 5.76 6.14 14.10
C ASP A 83 6.76 5.02 13.79
N ARG A 84 7.73 4.83 14.69
CA ARG A 84 8.86 3.91 14.51
C ARG A 84 8.42 2.46 14.25
N ARG A 85 7.25 2.06 14.74
CA ARG A 85 6.74 0.67 14.61
C ARG A 85 6.26 0.35 13.20
N PHE A 86 6.14 1.36 12.34
CA PHE A 86 5.68 1.22 10.96
C PHE A 86 6.76 1.56 9.93
N LEU A 87 8.05 1.53 10.29
CA LEU A 87 9.15 1.84 9.38
C LEU A 87 9.80 0.57 8.82
N LEU A 88 9.87 0.43 7.49
CA LEU A 88 10.63 -0.64 6.84
C LEU A 88 12.11 -0.60 7.23
N GLY A 89 12.66 0.59 7.50
CA GLY A 89 14.05 0.76 7.89
C GLY A 89 14.42 0.02 9.17
N ASN A 90 13.51 -0.14 10.13
CA ASN A 90 13.78 -0.92 11.34
C ASN A 90 13.91 -2.40 11.02
N TRP A 91 13.00 -2.94 10.21
CA TRP A 91 13.06 -4.34 9.77
C TRP A 91 14.33 -4.67 8.98
N VAL A 92 14.67 -3.84 8.00
CA VAL A 92 15.90 -4.02 7.20
C VAL A 92 17.13 -3.77 8.06
N GLY A 93 17.12 -2.74 8.91
CA GLY A 93 18.21 -2.40 9.81
C GLY A 93 18.55 -3.52 10.77
N ASP A 94 17.55 -4.18 11.35
CA ASP A 94 17.73 -5.34 12.23
C ASP A 94 18.38 -6.52 11.49
N ALA A 95 17.95 -6.79 10.25
CA ALA A 95 18.57 -7.84 9.43
C ALA A 95 20.04 -7.54 9.11
N LEU A 96 20.38 -6.27 8.87
CA LEU A 96 21.75 -5.85 8.56
C LEU A 96 22.71 -5.95 9.75
N GLN A 97 22.23 -6.00 11.00
CA GLN A 97 23.08 -6.21 12.18
C GLN A 97 23.77 -7.59 12.19
N PHE A 98 23.26 -8.55 11.41
CA PHE A 98 23.85 -9.88 11.27
C PHE A 98 24.96 -9.95 10.20
N ALA A 99 25.15 -8.89 9.41
CA ALA A 99 26.14 -8.86 8.36
C ALA A 99 27.55 -8.54 8.89
N THR A 100 28.55 -9.26 8.39
CA THR A 100 29.98 -9.08 8.69
C THR A 100 30.81 -8.70 7.46
N SER A 101 30.20 -8.66 6.27
CA SER A 101 30.81 -8.29 4.99
C SER A 101 29.82 -7.55 4.08
N GLU A 102 30.31 -6.89 3.03
CA GLU A 102 29.46 -6.23 2.03
C GLU A 102 28.54 -7.22 1.30
N GLU A 103 29.04 -8.43 1.03
CA GLU A 103 28.24 -9.52 0.45
C GLU A 103 27.09 -9.94 1.38
N GLU A 104 27.35 -10.03 2.68
CA GLU A 104 26.31 -10.32 3.67
C GLU A 104 25.31 -9.16 3.83
N ILE A 105 25.76 -7.91 3.73
CA ILE A 105 24.85 -6.74 3.72
C ILE A 105 23.87 -6.86 2.56
N HIS A 106 24.36 -7.15 1.36
CA HIS A 106 23.51 -7.38 0.19
C HIS A 106 22.53 -8.54 0.43
N PHE A 107 23.05 -9.67 0.89
CA PHE A 107 22.26 -10.87 1.14
C PHE A 107 21.13 -10.63 2.15
N TYR A 108 21.42 -10.04 3.31
CA TYR A 108 20.40 -9.79 4.34
C TYR A 108 19.41 -8.70 3.93
N ASN A 109 19.86 -7.65 3.22
CA ASN A 109 18.96 -6.64 2.67
C ASN A 109 17.93 -7.26 1.72
N LEU A 110 18.41 -8.07 0.78
CA LEU A 110 17.57 -8.75 -0.19
C LEU A 110 16.59 -9.70 0.50
N ASN A 111 17.07 -10.55 1.41
CA ASN A 111 16.21 -11.51 2.12
C ASN A 111 15.13 -10.80 2.97
N ALA A 112 15.50 -9.73 3.69
CA ALA A 112 14.55 -8.96 4.50
C ALA A 112 13.42 -8.37 3.65
N LYS A 113 13.74 -7.84 2.46
CA LYS A 113 12.75 -7.29 1.52
C LYS A 113 11.92 -8.38 0.86
N LEU A 114 12.54 -9.47 0.40
CA LEU A 114 11.83 -10.59 -0.23
C LEU A 114 10.76 -11.14 0.71
N GLN A 115 11.10 -11.39 1.98
CA GLN A 115 10.17 -12.01 2.93
C GLN A 115 8.83 -11.25 3.05
N VAL A 116 8.85 -9.91 3.06
CA VAL A 116 7.66 -9.06 3.22
C VAL A 116 6.99 -8.64 1.91
N SER A 117 7.49 -9.14 0.77
CA SER A 117 7.00 -8.81 -0.58
C SER A 117 6.64 -10.07 -1.36
N ILE A 118 7.50 -10.56 -2.26
CA ILE A 118 7.27 -11.75 -3.11
C ILE A 118 7.60 -13.07 -2.41
N TRP A 119 8.02 -13.01 -1.14
CA TRP A 119 8.43 -14.09 -0.24
C TRP A 119 9.70 -14.85 -0.67
N GLY A 120 9.80 -15.28 -1.93
CA GLY A 120 10.96 -15.98 -2.46
C GLY A 120 11.02 -15.99 -3.99
N ASN A 121 12.04 -16.63 -4.53
CA ASN A 121 12.33 -16.65 -5.98
C ASN A 121 11.42 -17.58 -6.80
N ASN A 122 10.52 -18.33 -6.15
CA ASN A 122 9.63 -19.25 -6.84
C ASN A 122 8.25 -18.61 -7.10
N TYR A 123 8.16 -17.90 -8.22
CA TYR A 123 6.94 -17.27 -8.73
C TYR A 123 5.77 -18.26 -8.88
N THR A 124 6.04 -19.56 -9.04
CA THR A 124 4.99 -20.60 -9.22
C THR A 124 4.24 -20.97 -7.94
N LEU A 125 4.84 -20.75 -6.76
CA LEU A 125 4.16 -20.92 -5.47
C LEU A 125 3.15 -19.80 -5.20
N GLY A 126 3.31 -18.67 -5.90
CA GLY A 126 2.65 -17.38 -5.73
C GLY A 126 2.32 -17.00 -4.30
N LEU A 127 3.36 -16.99 -3.47
CA LEU A 127 3.34 -16.42 -2.13
C LEU A 127 3.49 -14.89 -2.16
N PHE A 128 3.09 -14.25 -3.27
CA PHE A 128 3.13 -12.80 -3.43
C PHE A 128 2.29 -12.13 -2.35
N ASP A 129 2.89 -11.12 -1.70
CA ASP A 129 2.27 -10.33 -0.65
C ASP A 129 1.80 -11.17 0.56
N TYR A 130 2.26 -12.41 0.72
CA TYR A 130 1.82 -13.32 1.79
C TYR A 130 2.11 -12.73 3.18
N ALA A 131 3.34 -12.23 3.39
CA ALA A 131 3.74 -11.58 4.62
C ALA A 131 3.74 -10.05 4.50
N ARG A 132 2.84 -9.48 3.68
CA ARG A 132 2.71 -8.04 3.45
C ARG A 132 2.69 -7.23 4.74
N LYS A 133 3.22 -6.02 4.66
CA LYS A 133 3.28 -5.05 5.76
C LYS A 133 2.89 -3.67 5.27
N PHE A 134 2.07 -2.98 6.02
CA PHE A 134 1.81 -1.56 5.79
C PHE A 134 2.86 -0.75 6.55
N TRP A 135 4.04 -0.63 5.95
CA TRP A 135 5.15 0.15 6.49
C TRP A 135 5.50 1.31 5.56
N SER A 136 5.94 2.42 6.13
CA SER A 136 6.63 3.48 5.41
C SER A 136 7.86 2.90 4.70
N GLY A 137 8.07 3.32 3.46
CA GLY A 137 9.04 2.73 2.53
C GLY A 137 8.45 1.58 1.71
N MET A 138 7.66 0.68 2.31
CA MET A 138 6.92 -0.33 1.52
C MET A 138 5.83 0.33 0.67
N ILE A 139 5.09 1.29 1.23
CA ILE A 139 4.07 2.03 0.46
C ILE A 139 4.72 2.79 -0.67
N GLN A 140 5.73 3.61 -0.38
CA GLN A 140 6.40 4.44 -1.37
C GLN A 140 7.09 3.65 -2.48
N ASP A 141 7.84 2.59 -2.16
CA ASP A 141 8.78 1.97 -3.10
C ASP A 141 8.35 0.59 -3.62
N TYR A 142 7.32 -0.02 -3.04
CA TYR A 142 6.81 -1.32 -3.49
C TYR A 142 5.34 -1.26 -3.91
N TYR A 143 4.45 -0.76 -3.06
CA TYR A 143 3.01 -0.77 -3.37
C TYR A 143 2.58 0.34 -4.35
N ALA A 144 3.01 1.59 -4.15
CA ALA A 144 2.61 2.70 -5.00
C ALA A 144 3.08 2.54 -6.46
N PRO A 145 4.34 2.15 -6.75
CA PRO A 145 4.78 1.93 -8.13
C PRO A 145 3.97 0.84 -8.84
N ARG A 146 3.56 -0.22 -8.13
CA ARG A 146 2.67 -1.26 -8.69
C ARG A 146 1.31 -0.69 -9.11
N TRP A 147 0.74 0.18 -8.28
CA TRP A 147 -0.51 0.87 -8.62
C TRP A 147 -0.36 1.81 -9.81
N TYR A 148 0.77 2.53 -9.92
CA TYR A 148 1.02 3.42 -11.06
C TYR A 148 1.11 2.65 -12.37
N VAL A 149 1.83 1.51 -12.39
CA VAL A 149 1.87 0.61 -13.55
C VAL A 149 0.46 0.13 -13.90
N PHE A 150 -0.33 -0.28 -12.91
CA PHE A 150 -1.70 -0.71 -13.14
C PHE A 150 -2.56 0.40 -13.76
N PHE A 151 -2.51 1.63 -13.23
CA PHE A 151 -3.25 2.77 -13.75
C PHE A 151 -2.88 3.10 -15.19
N ASP A 152 -1.58 3.11 -15.50
CA ASP A 152 -1.09 3.34 -16.86
C ASP A 152 -1.59 2.26 -17.83
N VAL A 153 -1.53 0.99 -17.43
CA VAL A 153 -1.99 -0.13 -18.27
C VAL A 153 -3.49 -0.05 -18.56
N ILE A 154 -4.33 0.23 -17.56
CA ILE A 154 -5.78 0.32 -17.79
C ILE A 154 -6.17 1.56 -18.60
N LEU A 155 -5.47 2.69 -18.43
CA LEU A 155 -5.70 3.89 -19.22
C LEU A 155 -5.34 3.66 -20.68
N LYS A 156 -4.18 3.07 -20.95
CA LYS A 156 -3.73 2.71 -22.29
C LYS A 156 -4.68 1.72 -22.95
N SER A 157 -5.18 0.74 -22.21
CA SER A 157 -6.19 -0.22 -22.67
C SER A 157 -7.46 0.47 -23.19
N ILE A 158 -7.96 1.51 -22.49
CA ILE A 158 -9.11 2.30 -22.94
C ILE A 158 -8.79 3.05 -24.23
N VAL A 159 -7.65 3.76 -24.28
CA VAL A 159 -7.25 4.59 -25.44
C VAL A 159 -7.06 3.74 -26.70
N GLU A 160 -6.49 2.54 -26.56
CA GLU A 160 -6.25 1.63 -27.68
C GLU A 160 -7.47 0.78 -28.04
N GLY A 161 -8.52 0.78 -27.21
CA GLY A 161 -9.69 -0.08 -27.40
C GLY A 161 -9.38 -1.58 -27.30
N LYS A 162 -8.31 -1.96 -26.58
CA LYS A 162 -7.87 -3.34 -26.40
C LYS A 162 -7.97 -3.74 -24.95
N PRO A 163 -8.38 -4.97 -24.61
CA PRO A 163 -8.39 -5.42 -23.23
C PRO A 163 -6.96 -5.45 -22.66
N VAL A 164 -6.83 -5.26 -21.35
CA VAL A 164 -5.56 -5.43 -20.63
C VAL A 164 -5.00 -6.84 -20.89
N ASP A 165 -3.75 -6.88 -21.34
CA ASP A 165 -2.96 -8.09 -21.43
C ASP A 165 -2.35 -8.39 -20.05
N SER A 166 -2.82 -9.48 -19.42
CA SER A 166 -2.37 -9.90 -18.09
C SER A 166 -0.89 -10.30 -18.05
N HIS A 167 -0.33 -10.83 -19.15
CA HIS A 167 1.09 -11.18 -19.21
C HIS A 167 1.94 -9.90 -19.22
N LEU A 168 1.60 -8.96 -20.11
CA LEU A 168 2.29 -7.67 -20.17
C LEU A 168 2.16 -6.90 -18.86
N LEU A 169 0.98 -6.88 -18.24
CA LEU A 169 0.80 -6.25 -16.93
C LEU A 169 1.70 -6.92 -15.88
N GLY A 170 1.77 -8.25 -15.85
CA GLY A 170 2.63 -8.99 -14.93
C GLY A 170 4.11 -8.64 -15.12
N GLU A 171 4.59 -8.64 -16.35
CA GLU A 171 5.96 -8.28 -16.72
C GLU A 171 6.30 -6.85 -16.30
N ARG A 172 5.43 -5.88 -16.61
CA ARG A 172 5.62 -4.48 -16.22
C ARG A 172 5.63 -4.29 -14.70
N LEU A 173 4.71 -4.94 -13.98
CA LEU A 173 4.71 -4.89 -12.52
C LEU A 173 6.02 -5.40 -11.93
N PHE A 174 6.56 -6.49 -12.50
CA PHE A 174 7.84 -7.00 -12.05
C PHE A 174 8.99 -6.05 -12.38
N LEU A 175 9.15 -5.66 -13.64
CA LEU A 175 10.29 -4.88 -14.11
C LEU A 175 10.30 -3.42 -13.64
N GLU A 176 9.13 -2.78 -13.57
CA GLU A 176 9.01 -1.34 -13.28
C GLU A 176 8.77 -1.06 -11.79
N ALA A 177 8.31 -2.03 -11.00
CA ALA A 177 7.97 -1.82 -9.59
C ALA A 177 8.68 -2.79 -8.63
N GLU A 178 8.54 -4.10 -8.82
CA GLU A 178 9.06 -5.08 -7.85
C GLU A 178 10.58 -5.23 -7.93
N LEU A 179 11.15 -5.33 -9.13
CA LEU A 179 12.58 -5.48 -9.35
C LEU A 179 13.38 -4.27 -8.82
N PRO A 180 13.01 -3.00 -9.09
CA PRO A 180 13.69 -1.85 -8.48
C PRO A 180 13.69 -1.89 -6.95
N PHE A 181 12.60 -2.34 -6.32
CA PHE A 181 12.55 -2.46 -4.86
C PHE A 181 13.64 -3.39 -4.28
N PHE A 182 13.96 -4.47 -5.00
CA PHE A 182 15.02 -5.43 -4.65
C PHE A 182 16.42 -5.00 -5.08
N MET A 183 16.55 -4.49 -6.30
CA MET A 183 17.83 -4.22 -6.97
C MET A 183 18.46 -2.87 -6.59
N LEU A 184 17.72 -1.99 -5.90
CA LEU A 184 18.29 -0.79 -5.31
C LEU A 184 19.12 -1.17 -4.06
N GLU A 185 20.22 -1.85 -4.33
CA GLU A 185 21.31 -2.09 -3.39
C GLU A 185 21.79 -0.71 -2.90
N ALA A 186 21.82 -0.53 -1.58
CA ALA A 186 22.13 0.72 -0.88
C ALA A 186 20.99 1.74 -0.66
N LYS A 187 19.72 1.47 -1.00
CA LYS A 187 18.64 2.33 -0.47
C LYS A 187 18.49 2.08 1.04
N ILE A 188 19.00 3.01 1.83
CA ILE A 188 18.83 3.04 3.28
C ILE A 188 17.44 3.61 3.59
N TYR A 189 16.60 2.78 4.20
CA TYR A 189 15.30 3.23 4.68
C TYR A 189 15.46 3.87 6.06
N PRO A 190 14.78 5.00 6.33
CA PRO A 190 14.86 5.65 7.64
C PRO A 190 14.42 4.74 8.79
N THR A 191 15.17 4.79 9.88
CA THR A 191 14.83 4.16 11.19
C THR A 191 14.27 5.19 12.17
N THR A 192 14.28 6.46 11.80
CA THR A 192 13.71 7.58 12.55
C THR A 192 12.40 8.03 11.93
N THR A 193 11.48 8.49 12.79
CA THR A 193 10.16 8.97 12.39
C THR A 193 10.25 10.33 11.72
N ARG A 194 9.25 10.63 10.88
CA ARG A 194 9.08 11.92 10.22
C ARG A 194 7.67 12.45 10.48
N GLY A 195 7.59 13.67 11.02
CA GLY A 195 6.34 14.31 11.37
C GLY A 195 5.81 13.90 12.74
N ASP A 196 4.77 14.59 13.19
CA ASP A 196 4.05 14.27 14.43
C ASP A 196 2.78 13.48 14.11
N SER A 197 2.62 12.31 14.74
CA SER A 197 1.54 11.38 14.41
C SER A 197 0.15 11.93 14.75
N ILE A 198 0.01 12.74 15.80
CA ILE A 198 -1.26 13.37 16.18
C ILE A 198 -1.63 14.46 15.16
N MET A 199 -0.68 15.32 14.81
CA MET A 199 -0.91 16.36 13.79
C MET A 199 -1.31 15.76 12.46
N ILE A 200 -0.56 14.76 11.98
CA ILE A 200 -0.84 14.08 10.71
C ILE A 200 -2.21 13.40 10.75
N ALA A 201 -2.54 12.64 11.80
CA ALA A 201 -3.83 11.97 11.91
C ALA A 201 -5.01 12.96 11.89
N ARG A 202 -4.88 14.11 12.56
CA ARG A 202 -5.88 15.20 12.53
C ARG A 202 -6.04 15.81 11.14
N GLU A 203 -4.93 16.09 10.46
CA GLU A 203 -4.94 16.63 9.09
C GLU A 203 -5.65 15.67 8.14
N LEU A 204 -5.33 14.38 8.23
CA LEU A 204 -5.96 13.34 7.41
C LEU A 204 -7.44 13.15 7.76
N TYR A 205 -7.81 13.17 9.03
CA TYR A 205 -9.22 13.14 9.43
C TYR A 205 -9.98 14.32 8.81
N ASN A 206 -9.45 15.54 8.90
CA ASN A 206 -10.06 16.72 8.30
C ASN A 206 -10.19 16.61 6.78
N LYS A 207 -9.21 16.00 6.10
CA LYS A 207 -9.24 15.74 4.65
C LYS A 207 -10.35 14.78 4.26
N TYR A 208 -10.58 13.72 5.04
CA TYR A 208 -11.48 12.62 4.64
C TYR A 208 -12.87 12.64 5.28
N ARG A 209 -13.08 13.36 6.41
CA ARG A 209 -14.30 13.28 7.23
C ARG A 209 -15.61 13.49 6.46
N SER A 210 -15.62 14.35 5.45
CA SER A 210 -16.82 14.61 4.63
C SER A 210 -17.22 13.44 3.73
N THR A 211 -16.32 12.48 3.51
CA THR A 211 -16.49 11.34 2.60
C THR A 211 -16.37 9.98 3.32
N LEU A 212 -16.42 9.98 4.66
CA LEU A 212 -16.33 8.76 5.47
C LEU A 212 -17.55 7.85 5.28
N ASN A 213 -18.73 8.44 5.14
CA ASN A 213 -19.97 7.69 4.91
C ASN A 213 -20.00 6.96 3.56
N ASP A 214 -19.13 7.36 2.63
CA ASP A 214 -19.02 6.74 1.31
C ASP A 214 -18.14 5.48 1.33
N ILE A 215 -17.44 5.21 2.44
CA ILE A 215 -16.59 4.02 2.55
C ILE A 215 -17.48 2.79 2.50
N THR A 216 -17.27 1.98 1.47
CA THR A 216 -17.96 0.72 1.25
C THR A 216 -16.96 -0.39 0.98
N LEU A 217 -17.31 -1.60 1.43
CA LEU A 217 -16.51 -2.77 1.10
C LEU A 217 -16.83 -3.25 -0.32
N PRO A 218 -15.82 -3.65 -1.10
CA PRO A 218 -16.07 -4.45 -2.27
C PRO A 218 -16.81 -5.72 -1.84
N VAL A 219 -17.92 -6.04 -2.52
CA VAL A 219 -18.61 -7.32 -2.31
C VAL A 219 -17.59 -8.43 -2.58
N SER A 220 -17.30 -9.24 -1.55
CA SER A 220 -16.37 -10.36 -1.66
C SER A 220 -16.83 -11.29 -2.77
N THR A 221 -16.20 -11.15 -3.94
CA THR A 221 -16.18 -12.22 -4.92
C THR A 221 -14.85 -12.92 -4.72
N SER A 222 -14.92 -14.13 -4.20
CA SER A 222 -13.83 -15.01 -3.78
C SER A 222 -12.80 -15.37 -4.88
N LYS A 223 -12.74 -14.64 -6.00
CA LYS A 223 -11.96 -14.95 -7.19
C LYS A 223 -10.92 -13.89 -7.60
N GLN A 224 -10.82 -12.74 -6.91
CA GLN A 224 -9.89 -11.69 -7.36
C GLN A 224 -8.40 -11.96 -7.08
N HIS A 225 -8.06 -12.90 -6.19
CA HIS A 225 -6.66 -13.27 -5.91
C HIS A 225 -6.00 -14.17 -6.98
N GLN A 226 -6.70 -14.58 -8.05
CA GLN A 226 -6.21 -15.60 -8.99
C GLN A 226 -5.71 -15.07 -10.35
N LEU A 227 -5.72 -13.76 -10.61
CA LEU A 227 -5.40 -13.24 -11.94
C LEU A 227 -3.90 -13.33 -12.32
N ARG A 228 -2.99 -13.54 -11.35
CA ARG A 228 -1.54 -13.66 -11.63
C ARG A 228 -1.07 -15.09 -11.95
N PHE A 229 -1.82 -16.12 -11.58
CA PHE A 229 -1.28 -17.48 -11.48
C PHE A 229 -1.32 -18.33 -12.75
N LYS A 230 -2.11 -17.97 -13.76
CA LYS A 230 -2.29 -18.87 -14.91
C LYS A 230 -1.18 -18.82 -15.96
N HIS A 231 -0.27 -17.85 -15.93
CA HIS A 231 0.45 -17.48 -17.16
C HIS A 231 1.97 -17.25 -17.02
N TYR A 232 2.58 -17.60 -15.89
CA TYR A 232 4.06 -17.72 -15.77
C TYR A 232 4.57 -19.15 -15.97
N THR A 233 3.68 -20.09 -16.28
CA THR A 233 4.03 -21.45 -16.70
C THR A 233 3.74 -21.59 -18.19
N ASN A 234 4.73 -21.23 -19.01
CA ASN A 234 5.04 -21.84 -20.31
C ASN A 234 6.46 -21.47 -20.70
#